data_AF-A0A9Q4GTR7-F1
#
_entry.id   AF-A0A9Q4GTR7-F1
#
_cell.length_a   1.000
_cell.length_b   1.000
_cell.length_c   1.000
_cell.angle_alpha   90.00
_cell.angle_beta   90.00
_cell.angle_gamma   90.00
#
_symmetry.space_group_name_H-M   'P 1'
#
loop_
_entity.id
_entity.type
_entity.pdbx_description
1 polymer ?
#
loop_
_entity_poly.entity_id
_entity_poly.type
_entity_poly.pdbx_seq_one_letter_code
_entity_poly.pdbx_strand_id
1 'polypeptide(L)'
;MRALGLVLAGGQSRRMGQDKLALPVSPNERQTVVMAVVAAVSQQADVVRVIRPPLIEDVPLVDGRYGLGADRTGKTAKIETVYDASAHQGPLQALAGAWPEEADAWDCVLVAAGDIPGLSGRTLGACAEALMESTEADGVLCVYQGRPQPLVAAYRWRVGPIFQKLARQGEHRIQNALREVPCKMLDRPEFASNEWELRPIHTPEDYRAWLERREAGR
;
A
#
# COMPACT_ATOMS: atom_id res chain seq x y z
N MET A 1 11.23 -14.41 -6.40
CA MET A 1 10.67 -13.13 -6.86
C MET A 1 11.29 -12.02 -6.04
N ARG A 2 11.84 -11.00 -6.68
CA ARG A 2 12.34 -9.78 -6.05
C ARG A 2 11.26 -8.70 -6.17
N ALA A 3 10.77 -8.17 -5.05
CA ALA A 3 9.66 -7.25 -5.03
C ALA A 3 9.94 -5.96 -4.24
N LEU A 4 9.45 -4.84 -4.78
CA LEU A 4 9.45 -3.54 -4.11
C LEU A 4 8.04 -3.25 -3.61
N GLY A 5 7.91 -2.89 -2.34
CA GLY A 5 6.67 -2.37 -1.76
C GLY A 5 6.64 -0.84 -1.80
N LEU A 6 5.55 -0.25 -2.27
CA LEU A 6 5.25 1.17 -2.18
C LEU A 6 4.04 1.35 -1.27
N VAL A 7 4.24 1.99 -0.12
CA VAL A 7 3.16 2.30 0.83
C VAL A 7 2.86 3.79 0.76
N LEU A 8 1.67 4.15 0.29
CA LEU A 8 1.23 5.55 0.27
C LEU A 8 0.77 5.95 1.66
N ALA A 9 1.63 6.64 2.39
CA ALA A 9 1.38 7.20 3.70
C ALA A 9 1.13 8.73 3.62
N GLY A 10 0.43 9.14 2.57
CA GLY A 10 -0.01 10.51 2.33
C GLY A 10 -1.53 10.58 2.20
N GLY A 11 -2.18 11.35 3.06
CA GLY A 11 -3.62 11.52 3.03
C GLY A 11 -4.09 12.53 4.06
N GLN A 12 -5.00 13.41 3.67
CA GLN A 12 -5.58 14.36 4.59
C GLN A 12 -6.63 13.66 5.45
N SER A 13 -6.28 13.51 6.73
CA SER A 13 -7.18 13.15 7.84
C SER A 13 -8.27 14.19 8.13
N ARG A 14 -8.77 14.90 7.10
CA ARG A 14 -9.74 16.01 7.25
C ARG A 14 -10.98 15.61 8.05
N ARG A 15 -11.46 14.37 7.87
CA ARG A 15 -12.63 13.81 8.59
C ARG A 15 -12.28 13.19 9.94
N MET A 16 -10.99 12.94 10.20
CA MET A 16 -10.48 12.29 11.40
C MET A 16 -10.08 13.28 12.49
N GLY A 17 -9.80 14.53 12.13
CA GLY A 17 -9.32 15.56 13.07
C GLY A 17 -7.87 15.37 13.56
N GLN A 18 -7.27 14.20 13.30
CA GLN A 18 -5.90 13.80 13.66
C GLN A 18 -5.31 12.85 12.61
N ASP A 19 -3.99 12.73 12.50
CA ASP A 19 -3.35 11.81 11.54
C ASP A 19 -3.74 10.35 11.81
N LYS A 20 -4.53 9.78 10.90
CA LYS A 20 -5.09 8.43 11.03
C LYS A 20 -4.03 7.36 10.89
N LEU A 21 -2.96 7.67 10.17
CA LEU A 21 -1.85 6.75 9.94
C LEU A 21 -1.03 6.55 11.21
N ALA A 22 -0.98 7.57 12.07
CA ALA A 22 -0.31 7.56 13.36
C ALA A 22 -1.14 6.93 14.49
N LEU A 23 -2.41 6.59 14.24
CA LEU A 23 -3.27 5.98 15.26
C LEU A 23 -2.73 4.62 15.68
N PRO A 24 -2.71 4.32 16.99
CA PRO A 24 -2.21 3.06 17.49
C PRO A 24 -3.13 1.91 17.07
N VAL A 25 -2.60 0.71 16.92
CA VAL A 25 -3.39 -0.47 16.57
C VAL A 25 -4.06 -1.15 17.77
N SER A 26 -3.81 -0.63 18.97
CA SER A 26 -4.35 -1.04 20.26
C SER A 26 -4.00 0.06 21.29
N PRO A 27 -4.83 0.32 22.31
CA PRO A 27 -4.60 1.40 23.28
C PRO A 27 -3.23 1.41 23.96
N ASN A 28 -2.55 0.25 24.04
CA ASN A 28 -1.26 0.08 24.73
C ASN A 28 -0.09 -0.28 23.78
N GLU A 29 -0.30 -0.26 22.46
CA GLU A 29 0.73 -0.65 21.49
C GLU A 29 1.34 0.58 20.80
N ARG A 30 2.66 0.56 20.60
CA ARG A 30 3.37 1.58 19.80
C ARG A 30 3.19 1.40 18.28
N GLN A 31 2.67 0.24 17.86
CA GLN A 31 2.42 -0.03 16.45
C GLN A 31 1.24 0.83 15.99
N THR A 32 1.40 1.49 14.84
CA THR A 32 0.38 2.37 14.25
C THR A 32 -0.30 1.73 13.04
N VAL A 33 -1.40 2.33 12.57
CA VAL A 33 -2.14 1.92 11.37
C VAL A 33 -1.19 1.74 10.17
N VAL A 34 -0.33 2.72 9.89
CA VAL A 34 0.62 2.61 8.77
C VAL A 34 1.67 1.52 9.00
N MET A 35 2.12 1.31 10.25
CA MET A 35 3.07 0.24 10.58
C MET A 35 2.46 -1.14 10.36
N ALA A 36 1.14 -1.32 10.57
CA ALA A 36 0.46 -2.57 10.23
C ALA A 36 0.50 -2.84 8.72
N VAL A 37 0.25 -1.81 7.90
CA VAL A 37 0.33 -1.93 6.43
C VAL A 37 1.76 -2.22 5.98
N VAL A 38 2.74 -1.50 6.50
CA VAL A 38 4.17 -1.73 6.20
C VAL A 38 4.56 -3.17 6.56
N ALA A 39 4.11 -3.69 7.70
CA ALA A 39 4.35 -5.07 8.13
C ALA A 39 3.72 -6.12 7.20
N ALA A 40 2.55 -5.81 6.63
CA ALA A 40 1.90 -6.70 5.66
C ALA A 40 2.69 -6.72 4.34
N VAL A 41 3.11 -5.55 3.85
CA VAL A 41 3.89 -5.42 2.62
C VAL A 41 5.28 -6.04 2.77
N SER A 42 5.94 -5.88 3.92
CA SER A 42 7.29 -6.41 4.18
C SER A 42 7.36 -7.94 4.20
N GLN A 43 6.22 -8.63 4.35
CA GLN A 43 6.16 -10.09 4.22
C GLN A 43 6.32 -10.57 2.78
N GLN A 44 6.15 -9.69 1.79
CA GLN A 44 6.13 -10.02 0.36
C GLN A 44 7.14 -9.20 -0.46
N ALA A 45 7.84 -8.25 0.16
CA ALA A 45 8.76 -7.33 -0.50
C ALA A 45 10.15 -7.37 0.13
N ASP A 46 11.19 -7.25 -0.70
CA ASP A 46 12.59 -7.14 -0.22
C ASP A 46 12.90 -5.73 0.29
N VAL A 47 12.28 -4.72 -0.32
CA VAL A 47 12.39 -3.31 0.06
C VAL A 47 10.99 -2.72 0.13
N VAL A 48 10.70 -1.91 1.15
CA VAL A 48 9.45 -1.16 1.27
C VAL A 48 9.77 0.32 1.37
N ARG A 49 9.25 1.11 0.42
CA ARG A 49 9.30 2.56 0.43
C ARG A 49 7.99 3.12 0.95
N VAL A 50 8.06 3.86 2.05
CA VAL A 50 6.92 4.58 2.61
C VAL A 50 6.92 6.00 2.08
N ILE A 51 5.92 6.33 1.26
CA ILE A 51 5.80 7.59 0.54
C ILE A 51 5.02 8.59 1.38
N ARG A 52 5.60 9.76 1.68
CA ARG A 52 5.00 10.78 2.56
C ARG A 52 5.14 12.20 2.01
N PRO A 53 4.17 13.09 2.25
CA PRO A 53 4.34 14.52 1.96
C PRO A 53 5.41 15.15 2.86
N PRO A 54 6.05 16.25 2.42
CA PRO A 54 7.01 16.99 3.22
C PRO A 54 6.27 17.84 4.28
N LEU A 55 6.47 17.51 5.58
CA LEU A 55 5.99 18.14 6.85
C LEU A 55 4.49 17.89 7.21
N ILE A 56 4.08 17.58 8.45
CA ILE A 56 4.35 18.16 9.79
C ILE A 56 4.42 17.04 10.87
N GLU A 57 5.26 17.25 11.90
CA GLU A 57 5.50 16.45 13.13
C GLU A 57 5.99 15.00 12.91
N ASP A 58 7.07 14.67 13.62
CA ASP A 58 7.74 13.36 13.66
C ASP A 58 6.77 12.25 14.09
N VAL A 59 5.94 11.75 13.17
CA VAL A 59 5.42 10.39 13.31
C VAL A 59 6.64 9.50 13.08
N PRO A 60 7.17 8.82 14.11
CA PRO A 60 8.36 8.01 13.96
C PRO A 60 7.99 6.82 13.09
N LEU A 61 8.19 6.93 11.79
CA LEU A 61 8.48 5.74 11.00
C LEU A 61 9.94 5.47 11.28
N VAL A 62 10.16 4.51 12.16
CA VAL A 62 11.47 4.21 12.71
C VAL A 62 12.47 3.99 11.60
N ASP A 63 13.56 4.74 11.68
CA ASP A 63 14.75 4.54 10.89
C ASP A 63 15.36 3.19 11.29
N GLY A 64 15.44 2.24 10.36
CA GLY A 64 16.04 0.92 10.58
C GLY A 64 15.08 -0.28 10.51
N ARG A 65 15.64 -1.46 10.79
CA ARG A 65 14.94 -2.75 10.79
C ARG A 65 13.96 -2.76 11.95
N TYR A 66 12.77 -2.24 11.71
CA TYR A 66 11.64 -2.49 12.59
C TYR A 66 11.58 -3.99 12.88
N GLY A 67 11.49 -4.37 14.15
CA GLY A 67 11.19 -5.73 14.61
C GLY A 67 9.78 -6.20 14.20
N LEU A 68 9.30 -5.76 13.04
CA LEU A 68 8.24 -6.35 12.26
C LEU A 68 8.83 -7.67 11.77
N GLY A 69 8.39 -8.77 12.39
CA GLY A 69 9.01 -10.08 12.32
C GLY A 69 9.50 -10.46 10.93
N ALA A 70 10.59 -11.22 10.90
CA ALA A 70 11.09 -11.83 9.70
C ALA A 70 9.96 -12.55 8.94
N ASP A 71 10.00 -12.54 7.62
CA ASP A 71 9.09 -13.36 6.83
C ASP A 71 9.23 -14.86 7.18
N ARG A 72 8.43 -15.73 6.55
CA ARG A 72 8.48 -17.19 6.78
C ARG A 72 9.85 -17.82 6.47
N THR A 73 10.78 -17.05 5.87
CA THR A 73 12.13 -17.46 5.48
C THR A 73 13.23 -16.85 6.37
N GLY A 74 12.89 -16.00 7.34
CA GLY A 74 13.87 -15.32 8.19
C GLY A 74 14.42 -14.02 7.61
N LYS A 75 13.89 -13.54 6.47
CA LYS A 75 14.35 -12.31 5.80
C LYS A 75 13.57 -11.10 6.32
N THR A 76 14.29 -10.02 6.62
CA THR A 76 13.70 -8.72 6.98
C THR A 76 13.79 -7.79 5.78
N ALA A 77 12.65 -7.23 5.36
CA ALA A 77 12.63 -6.21 4.31
C ALA A 77 13.40 -4.95 4.73
N LYS A 78 14.07 -4.29 3.80
CA LYS A 78 14.65 -2.96 4.03
C LYS A 78 13.52 -1.93 3.97
N ILE A 79 13.35 -1.11 5.00
CA ILE A 79 12.35 -0.03 5.01
C ILE A 79 13.05 1.29 4.70
N GLU A 80 12.49 2.04 3.75
CA GLU A 80 12.98 3.34 3.28
C GLU A 80 11.84 4.36 3.36
N THR A 81 12.15 5.60 3.72
CA THR A 81 11.18 6.71 3.64
C THR A 81 11.47 7.51 2.37
N VAL A 82 10.44 7.76 1.57
CA VAL A 82 10.51 8.60 0.38
C VAL A 82 9.59 9.81 0.59
N TYR A 83 10.15 11.00 0.46
CA TYR A 83 9.38 12.24 0.55
C TYR A 83 8.88 12.64 -0.83
N ASP A 84 7.57 12.87 -0.93
CA ASP A 84 6.94 13.49 -2.09
C ASP A 84 7.43 14.94 -2.20
N ALA A 85 7.54 15.46 -3.42
CA ALA A 85 7.97 16.83 -3.67
C ALA A 85 6.91 17.86 -3.22
N SER A 86 5.65 17.45 -3.09
CA SER A 86 4.56 18.33 -2.67
C SER A 86 3.47 17.54 -1.97
N ALA A 87 2.94 18.10 -0.88
CA ALA A 87 1.71 17.59 -0.31
C ALA A 87 0.55 17.70 -1.33
N HIS A 88 -0.42 16.79 -1.22
CA HIS A 88 -1.74 16.88 -1.86
C HIS A 88 -1.81 16.69 -3.39
N GLN A 89 -0.78 16.12 -4.01
CA GLN A 89 -0.80 15.84 -5.45
C GLN A 89 -1.59 14.57 -5.84
N GLY A 90 -2.06 13.79 -4.88
CA GLY A 90 -2.87 12.59 -5.12
C GLY A 90 -2.04 11.34 -5.44
N PRO A 91 -2.67 10.15 -5.43
CA PRO A 91 -1.94 8.88 -5.45
C PRO A 91 -1.07 8.64 -6.68
N LEU A 92 -1.49 9.15 -7.85
CA LEU A 92 -0.72 8.95 -9.08
C LEU A 92 0.63 9.69 -9.04
N GLN A 93 0.63 10.92 -8.53
CA GLN A 93 1.83 11.76 -8.43
C GLN A 93 2.82 11.17 -7.44
N ALA A 94 2.33 10.73 -6.27
CA ALA A 94 3.13 10.07 -5.26
C ALA A 94 3.77 8.77 -5.79
N LEU A 95 3.01 7.97 -6.54
CA LEU A 95 3.53 6.76 -7.18
C LEU A 95 4.55 7.08 -8.27
N ALA A 96 4.26 8.04 -9.15
CA ALA A 96 5.15 8.43 -10.23
C ALA A 96 6.51 8.90 -9.72
N GLY A 97 6.54 9.66 -8.61
CA GLY A 97 7.77 10.15 -7.97
C GLY A 97 8.55 9.09 -7.21
N ALA A 98 7.90 8.03 -6.71
CA ALA A 98 8.55 6.95 -5.95
C ALA A 98 8.83 5.68 -6.77
N TRP A 99 8.34 5.62 -8.01
CA TRP A 99 8.46 4.45 -8.87
C TRP A 99 9.93 4.13 -9.18
N PRO A 100 10.34 2.85 -9.19
CA PRO A 100 11.71 2.47 -9.55
C PRO A 100 12.07 2.87 -10.98
N GLU A 101 13.20 3.54 -11.16
CA GLU A 101 13.70 3.94 -12.49
C GLU A 101 14.43 2.81 -13.22
N GLU A 102 15.09 1.93 -12.48
CA GLU A 102 15.86 0.81 -13.01
C GLU A 102 14.95 -0.26 -13.58
N ALA A 103 15.01 -0.44 -14.91
CA ALA A 103 14.31 -1.50 -15.61
C ALA A 103 14.70 -2.88 -15.06
N ASP A 104 13.70 -3.74 -14.89
CA ASP A 104 13.85 -5.16 -14.51
C ASP A 104 14.61 -5.41 -13.19
N ALA A 105 14.82 -4.38 -12.36
CA ALA A 105 15.40 -4.54 -11.03
C ALA A 105 14.44 -5.25 -10.04
N TRP A 106 13.15 -5.28 -10.38
CA TRP A 106 12.06 -5.84 -9.58
C TRP A 106 11.16 -6.67 -10.48
N ASP A 107 10.87 -7.91 -10.06
CA ASP A 107 9.88 -8.76 -10.71
C ASP A 107 8.47 -8.16 -10.56
N CYS A 108 8.22 -7.48 -9.43
CA CYS A 108 6.94 -6.88 -9.10
C CYS A 108 7.09 -5.65 -8.20
N VAL A 109 6.19 -4.67 -8.39
CA VAL A 109 5.97 -3.53 -7.50
C VAL A 109 4.63 -3.71 -6.80
N LEU A 110 4.65 -3.96 -5.49
CA LEU A 110 3.46 -4.02 -4.64
C LEU A 110 3.06 -2.61 -4.23
N VAL A 111 1.79 -2.27 -4.34
CA VAL A 111 1.27 -0.96 -3.96
C VAL A 111 0.18 -1.12 -2.90
N ALA A 112 0.33 -0.40 -1.79
CA ALA A 112 -0.61 -0.39 -0.68
C ALA A 112 -0.97 1.04 -0.24
N ALA A 113 -2.24 1.31 0.03
CA ALA A 113 -2.67 2.49 0.76
C ALA A 113 -2.37 2.30 2.26
N GLY A 114 -1.78 3.31 2.89
CA GLY A 114 -1.37 3.24 4.30
C GLY A 114 -2.55 3.20 5.30
N ASP A 115 -3.79 3.38 4.84
CA ASP A 115 -4.99 3.45 5.66
C ASP A 115 -5.85 2.19 5.64
N ILE A 116 -5.30 1.05 5.19
CA ILE A 116 -5.97 -0.26 5.15
C ILE A 116 -5.28 -1.21 6.15
N PRO A 117 -5.43 -1.02 7.48
CA PRO A 117 -4.63 -1.74 8.47
C PRO A 117 -4.97 -3.22 8.64
N GLY A 118 -6.08 -3.70 8.05
CA GLY A 118 -6.38 -5.14 7.99
C GLY A 118 -5.73 -5.85 6.80
N LEU A 119 -5.03 -5.12 5.91
CA LEU A 119 -4.34 -5.70 4.76
C LEU A 119 -3.37 -6.80 5.21
N SER A 120 -3.40 -7.95 4.54
CA SER A 120 -2.53 -9.07 4.84
C SER A 120 -1.43 -9.25 3.79
N GLY A 121 -0.28 -9.77 4.21
CA GLY A 121 0.78 -10.16 3.27
C GLY A 121 0.30 -11.23 2.28
N ARG A 122 -0.61 -12.12 2.67
CA ARG A 122 -1.19 -13.13 1.76
C ARG A 122 -1.99 -12.49 0.62
N THR A 123 -2.71 -11.40 0.89
CA THR A 123 -3.49 -10.65 -0.09
C THR A 123 -2.58 -10.05 -1.18
N LEU A 124 -1.45 -9.46 -0.77
CA LEU A 124 -0.47 -8.92 -1.70
C LEU A 124 0.32 -10.02 -2.43
N GLY A 125 0.68 -11.10 -1.71
CA GLY A 125 1.33 -12.27 -2.30
C GLY A 125 0.48 -12.89 -3.40
N ALA A 126 -0.83 -13.01 -3.17
CA ALA A 126 -1.79 -13.46 -4.17
C ALA A 126 -1.85 -12.56 -5.42
N CYS A 127 -1.75 -11.24 -5.26
CA CYS A 127 -1.68 -10.33 -6.40
C CYS A 127 -0.37 -10.54 -7.18
N ALA A 128 0.75 -10.70 -6.48
CA ALA A 128 2.05 -10.92 -7.07
C ALA A 128 2.12 -12.25 -7.84
N GLU A 129 1.65 -13.34 -7.23
CA GLU A 129 1.54 -14.66 -7.86
C GLU A 129 0.72 -14.59 -9.16
N ALA A 130 -0.49 -14.02 -9.08
CA ALA A 130 -1.35 -13.86 -10.25
C ALA A 130 -0.74 -12.96 -11.34
N LEU A 131 0.10 -11.98 -10.97
CA LEU A 131 0.83 -11.15 -11.92
C LEU A 131 1.94 -11.95 -12.60
N MET A 132 2.68 -12.77 -11.86
CA MET A 132 3.77 -13.59 -12.38
C MET A 132 3.26 -14.70 -13.32
N GLU A 133 2.08 -15.24 -13.06
CA GLU A 133 1.41 -16.21 -13.92
C GLU A 133 0.84 -15.61 -15.21
N SER A 134 0.64 -14.28 -15.26
CA SER A 134 0.03 -13.61 -16.40
C SER A 134 1.07 -13.05 -17.37
N THR A 135 0.97 -13.38 -18.65
CA THR A 135 1.79 -12.78 -19.72
C THR A 135 1.16 -11.52 -20.32
N GLU A 136 -0.13 -11.27 -20.06
CA GLU A 136 -0.91 -10.19 -20.67
C GLU A 136 -1.15 -9.00 -19.72
N ALA A 137 -1.14 -9.25 -18.40
CA ALA A 137 -1.38 -8.22 -17.40
C ALA A 137 -0.08 -7.54 -16.96
N ASP A 138 -0.15 -6.21 -16.89
CA ASP A 138 0.86 -5.36 -16.28
C ASP A 138 0.47 -4.93 -14.86
N GLY A 139 -0.79 -5.18 -14.45
CA GLY A 139 -1.26 -5.00 -13.08
C GLY A 139 -2.28 -6.05 -12.64
N VAL A 140 -2.25 -6.41 -11.36
CA VAL A 140 -3.28 -7.20 -10.68
C VAL A 140 -3.79 -6.41 -9.49
N LEU A 141 -5.09 -6.13 -9.45
CA LEU A 141 -5.72 -5.26 -8.45
C LEU A 141 -6.76 -6.06 -7.67
N CYS A 142 -6.78 -5.93 -6.35
CA CYS A 142 -7.90 -6.42 -5.55
C CYS A 142 -9.20 -5.68 -5.91
N VAL A 143 -10.33 -6.35 -5.72
CA VAL A 143 -11.66 -5.75 -5.86
C VAL A 143 -12.30 -5.64 -4.47
N TYR A 144 -12.77 -4.45 -4.13
CA TYR A 144 -13.53 -4.20 -2.90
C TYR A 144 -14.85 -3.52 -3.24
N GLN A 145 -15.97 -4.10 -2.79
CA GLN A 145 -17.33 -3.63 -3.07
C GLN A 145 -17.57 -3.36 -4.57
N GLY A 146 -17.11 -4.29 -5.43
CA GLY A 146 -17.23 -4.20 -6.89
C GLY A 146 -16.35 -3.13 -7.54
N ARG A 147 -15.41 -2.52 -6.80
CA ARG A 147 -14.50 -1.49 -7.31
C ARG A 147 -13.04 -1.95 -7.27
N PRO A 148 -12.26 -1.74 -8.34
CA PRO A 148 -10.83 -2.01 -8.35
C PRO A 148 -10.12 -1.14 -7.32
N GLN A 149 -9.15 -1.74 -6.62
CA GLN A 149 -8.31 -1.09 -5.63
C GLN A 149 -6.90 -0.88 -6.21
N PRO A 150 -6.63 0.24 -6.91
CA PRO A 150 -5.31 0.54 -7.46
C PRO A 150 -4.18 0.55 -6.43
N LEU A 151 -4.55 0.78 -5.17
CA LEU A 151 -3.65 0.86 -4.02
C LEU A 151 -3.76 -0.37 -3.12
N VAL A 152 -4.23 -1.50 -3.65
CA VAL A 152 -4.04 -2.85 -3.10
C VAL A 152 -3.79 -3.76 -4.30
N ALA A 153 -2.55 -3.72 -4.79
CA ALA A 153 -2.24 -4.23 -6.12
C ALA A 153 -0.77 -4.65 -6.27
N ALA A 154 -0.52 -5.44 -7.31
CA ALA A 154 0.80 -5.77 -7.83
C ALA A 154 0.92 -5.24 -9.27
N TYR A 155 2.02 -4.57 -9.60
CA TYR A 155 2.29 -4.06 -10.95
C TYR A 155 3.64 -4.51 -11.46
N ARG A 156 3.78 -4.65 -12.78
CA ARG A 156 5.08 -4.77 -13.42
C ARG A 156 5.81 -3.43 -13.35
N TRP A 157 7.14 -3.47 -13.30
CA TRP A 157 7.97 -2.27 -13.34
C TRP A 157 7.58 -1.33 -14.50
N ARG A 158 7.27 -1.88 -15.68
CA ARG A 158 6.96 -1.12 -16.91
C ARG A 158 5.71 -0.25 -16.86
N VAL A 159 4.91 -0.36 -15.80
CA VAL A 159 3.78 0.55 -15.54
C VAL A 159 4.27 1.96 -15.16
N GLY A 160 5.47 2.06 -14.58
CA GLY A 160 6.09 3.31 -14.13
C GLY A 160 6.10 4.42 -15.19
N PRO A 161 6.61 4.17 -16.40
CA PRO A 161 6.57 5.15 -17.49
C PRO A 161 5.18 5.71 -17.79
N ILE A 162 4.12 4.90 -17.69
CA ILE A 162 2.73 5.35 -17.89
C ILE A 162 2.33 6.30 -16.74
N PHE A 163 2.59 5.90 -15.50
CA PHE A 163 2.28 6.72 -14.33
C PHE A 163 3.03 8.06 -14.37
N GLN A 164 4.32 8.04 -14.69
CA GLN A 164 5.16 9.22 -14.81
C GLN A 164 4.72 10.14 -15.94
N LYS A 165 4.37 9.59 -17.12
CA LYS A 165 3.86 10.38 -18.25
C LYS A 165 2.58 11.12 -17.86
N LEU A 166 1.61 10.42 -17.28
CA LEU A 166 0.32 11.01 -16.90
C LEU A 166 0.47 12.01 -15.75
N ALA A 167 1.33 11.72 -14.77
CA ALA A 167 1.66 12.67 -13.71
C ALA A 167 2.25 13.98 -14.27
N ARG A 168 3.18 13.91 -15.24
CA ARG A 168 3.73 15.11 -15.90
C ARG A 168 2.67 15.90 -16.69
N GLN A 169 1.59 15.25 -17.10
CA GLN A 169 0.45 15.91 -17.78
C GLN A 169 -0.56 16.52 -16.79
N GLY A 170 -0.29 16.47 -15.49
CA GLY A 170 -1.19 17.01 -14.46
C GLY A 170 -2.32 16.06 -14.05
N GLU A 171 -2.24 14.77 -14.39
CA GLU A 171 -3.17 13.78 -13.85
C GLU A 171 -2.86 13.48 -12.38
N HIS A 172 -3.90 13.34 -11.57
CA HIS A 172 -3.80 13.09 -10.13
C HIS A 172 -4.49 11.77 -9.73
N ARG A 173 -5.43 11.29 -10.56
CA ARG A 173 -6.27 10.12 -10.31
C ARG A 173 -5.65 8.90 -10.95
N ILE A 174 -5.18 7.97 -10.12
CA ILE A 174 -4.64 6.70 -10.58
C ILE A 174 -5.66 5.89 -11.41
N GLN A 175 -6.96 6.04 -11.14
CA GLN A 175 -8.01 5.36 -11.91
C GLN A 175 -7.98 5.70 -13.41
N ASN A 176 -7.55 6.92 -13.77
CA ASN A 176 -7.41 7.30 -15.17
C ASN A 176 -6.19 6.63 -15.80
N ALA A 177 -5.10 6.48 -15.06
CA ALA A 177 -3.90 5.77 -15.52
C ALA A 177 -4.16 4.28 -15.77
N LEU A 178 -5.01 3.64 -14.97
CA LEU A 178 -5.39 2.24 -15.16
C LEU A 178 -6.07 1.95 -16.51
N ARG A 179 -6.56 2.98 -17.22
CA ARG A 179 -7.12 2.79 -18.57
C ARG A 179 -6.04 2.52 -19.62
N GLU A 180 -4.79 2.89 -19.33
CA GLU A 180 -3.62 2.63 -20.19
C GLU A 180 -2.83 1.40 -19.73
N VAL A 181 -3.24 0.74 -18.63
CA VAL A 181 -2.53 -0.43 -18.07
C VAL A 181 -3.40 -1.68 -18.23
N PRO A 182 -2.92 -2.74 -18.90
CA PRO A 182 -3.58 -4.03 -18.91
C PRO A 182 -3.68 -4.58 -17.48
N CYS A 183 -4.89 -4.57 -16.92
CA CYS A 183 -5.12 -4.98 -15.54
C CYS A 183 -6.02 -6.21 -15.44
N LYS A 184 -5.63 -7.15 -14.59
CA LYS A 184 -6.48 -8.25 -14.12
C LYS A 184 -7.06 -7.91 -12.75
N MET A 185 -8.32 -8.24 -12.56
CA MET A 185 -9.01 -8.08 -11.28
C MET A 185 -8.85 -9.36 -10.47
N LEU A 186 -8.40 -9.22 -9.22
CA LEU A 186 -8.36 -10.29 -8.24
C LEU A 186 -9.57 -10.15 -7.33
N ASP A 187 -10.63 -10.88 -7.66
CA ASP A 187 -11.81 -11.04 -6.82
C ASP A 187 -11.72 -12.39 -6.10
N ARG A 188 -11.89 -12.39 -4.78
CA ARG A 188 -11.76 -13.58 -3.92
C ARG A 188 -12.83 -13.58 -2.83
N PRO A 189 -13.51 -14.71 -2.58
CA PRO A 189 -14.51 -14.82 -1.51
C PRO A 189 -13.97 -14.47 -0.11
N GLU A 190 -12.69 -14.73 0.14
CA GLU A 190 -12.02 -14.43 1.41
C GLU A 190 -11.98 -12.93 1.71
N PHE A 191 -11.93 -12.07 0.69
CA PHE A 191 -11.99 -10.63 0.88
C PHE A 191 -13.37 -10.16 1.36
N ALA A 192 -14.42 -10.92 1.06
CA ALA A 192 -15.77 -10.64 1.54
C ALA A 192 -15.98 -11.10 3.00
N SER A 193 -15.29 -12.16 3.44
CA SER A 193 -15.43 -12.70 4.81
C SER A 193 -14.68 -11.88 5.86
N ASN A 194 -13.63 -11.16 5.45
CA ASN A 194 -12.95 -10.18 6.28
C ASN A 194 -12.77 -8.87 5.50
N GLU A 195 -13.82 -8.04 5.44
CA GLU A 195 -13.81 -6.81 4.66
C GLU A 195 -12.66 -5.85 5.03
N TRP A 196 -12.15 -5.92 6.27
CA TRP A 196 -11.02 -5.11 6.73
C TRP A 196 -9.70 -5.42 6.02
N GLU A 197 -9.58 -6.55 5.31
CA GLU A 197 -8.43 -6.80 4.43
C GLU A 197 -8.29 -5.75 3.32
N LEU A 198 -9.41 -5.17 2.88
CA LEU A 198 -9.45 -4.19 1.80
C LEU A 198 -10.12 -2.86 2.19
N ARG A 199 -10.80 -2.80 3.33
CA ARG A 199 -11.54 -1.61 3.80
C ARG A 199 -10.59 -0.57 4.39
N PRO A 200 -10.54 0.65 3.81
CA PRO A 200 -9.80 1.75 4.41
C PRO A 200 -10.48 2.31 5.66
N ILE A 201 -9.69 2.90 6.54
CA ILE A 201 -10.17 3.74 7.64
C ILE A 201 -10.22 5.20 7.18
N HIS A 202 -11.40 5.80 7.23
CA HIS A 202 -11.62 7.19 6.82
C HIS A 202 -12.22 8.06 7.92
N THR A 203 -12.88 7.44 8.90
CA THR A 203 -13.61 8.09 10.00
C THR A 203 -13.25 7.50 11.36
N PRO A 204 -13.47 8.24 12.47
CA PRO A 204 -13.27 7.69 13.82
C PRO A 204 -14.12 6.43 14.06
N GLU A 205 -15.30 6.36 13.46
CA GLU A 205 -16.19 5.20 13.50
C GLU A 205 -15.57 3.99 12.81
N ASP A 206 -14.95 4.17 11.63
CA ASP A 206 -14.20 3.10 10.96
C ASP A 206 -13.08 2.57 11.87
N TYR A 207 -12.35 3.47 12.52
CA TYR A 207 -11.23 3.10 13.38
C TYR A 207 -11.69 2.30 14.62
N ARG A 208 -12.77 2.72 15.28
CA ARG A 208 -13.35 1.97 16.41
C ARG A 208 -13.84 0.59 15.97
N ALA A 209 -14.58 0.51 14.86
CA ALA A 209 -15.10 -0.76 14.34
C ALA A 209 -13.97 -1.73 13.94
N TRP A 210 -12.87 -1.21 13.39
CA TRP A 210 -11.69 -2.01 13.07
C TRP A 210 -11.02 -2.57 14.34
N LEU A 211 -10.86 -1.76 15.38
CA LEU A 211 -10.29 -2.20 16.66
C LEU A 211 -11.13 -3.31 17.31
N GLU A 212 -12.45 -3.12 17.38
CA GLU A 212 -13.38 -4.12 17.94
C GLU A 212 -13.29 -5.45 17.19
N ARG A 213 -13.22 -5.42 15.85
CA ARG A 213 -13.05 -6.63 15.04
C ARG A 213 -11.71 -7.31 15.30
N ARG A 214 -10.63 -6.54 15.43
CA ARG A 214 -9.29 -7.07 15.73
C ARG A 214 -9.24 -7.73 17.11
N GLU A 215 -9.96 -7.21 18.08
CA GLU A 215 -10.07 -7.81 19.42
C GLU A 215 -10.91 -9.09 19.41
N ALA A 216 -12.03 -9.11 18.69
CA ALA A 216 -12.89 -10.29 18.58
C ALA A 216 -12.25 -11.47 17.81
N GLY A 217 -11.19 -11.22 17.04
CA GLY A 217 -10.44 -12.24 16.30
C GLY A 217 -9.14 -12.71 16.98
N ARG A 218 -8.83 -12.22 18.18
CA ARG A 218 -7.71 -12.69 19.01
C ARG A 218 -8.07 -13.94 19.82
#